data_AF-A0A2V8MJ59-F1
#
_entry.id   AF-A0A2V8MJ59-F1
#
_cell.length_a   1.000
_cell.length_b   1.000
_cell.length_c   1.000
_cell.angle_alpha   90.00
_cell.angle_beta   90.00
_cell.angle_gamma   90.00
#
_symmetry.space_group_name_H-M   'P 1'
#
loop_
_entity.id
_entity.type
_entity.pdbx_description
1 polymer ?
#
loop_
_entity_poly.entity_id
_entity_poly.type
_entity_poly.pdbx_seq_one_letter_code
_entity_poly.pdbx_strand_id
1 'polypeptide(L)'
;MVNINQLPISVLALGTALQQRVPNPFFGIPESGELGISQTIDRGQLLRPFPQFRDVLMVRPSLGFGNYNSLTLKAERRLDNTGIGLRVSYTFAKMLDNYFGDSSFYGQRAAIALDNYNLRREYGLSLHDVRHRMIIAPLLDLPFGRGKPWATGPIGDRLIGGWNISPVITFQTGMPASIWQNNNNAGTLGGIQRPNLVPGVDLCTTGGITQRLNN
;
A
#
# COMPACT_ATOMS: atom_id res chain seq x y z
N MET A 1 -4.87 -13.44 3.71
CA MET A 1 -5.77 -14.59 3.99
C MET A 1 -7.04 -14.04 4.62
N VAL A 2 -8.18 -14.70 4.48
CA VAL A 2 -9.45 -14.23 5.07
C VAL A 2 -9.82 -15.17 6.22
N ASN A 3 -10.02 -14.62 7.42
CA ASN A 3 -10.43 -15.41 8.57
C ASN A 3 -11.96 -15.57 8.56
N ILE A 4 -12.44 -16.75 8.13
CA ILE A 4 -13.88 -17.03 8.06
C ILE A 4 -14.48 -17.30 9.44
N ASN A 5 -13.64 -17.42 10.48
CA ASN A 5 -14.07 -17.59 11.86
C ASN A 5 -14.11 -16.26 12.63
N GLN A 6 -14.11 -15.08 12.00
CA GLN A 6 -14.26 -13.81 12.72
C GLN A 6 -15.53 -13.78 13.59
N LEU A 7 -15.55 -13.01 14.68
CA LEU A 7 -16.81 -12.76 15.41
C LEU A 7 -17.86 -12.10 14.51
N PRO A 8 -19.12 -12.59 14.48
CA PRO A 8 -20.20 -11.90 13.79
C PRO A 8 -20.39 -10.47 14.30
N ILE A 9 -20.72 -9.53 13.41
CA ILE A 9 -20.92 -8.12 13.78
C ILE A 9 -21.99 -7.96 14.88
N SER A 10 -23.02 -8.81 14.88
CA SER A 10 -24.11 -8.79 15.87
C SER A 10 -23.64 -8.97 17.31
N VAL A 11 -22.57 -9.73 17.56
CA VAL A 11 -22.06 -9.98 18.91
C VAL A 11 -20.98 -8.98 19.32
N LEU A 12 -20.46 -8.16 18.40
CA LEU A 12 -19.49 -7.10 18.73
C LEU A 12 -20.07 -6.04 19.69
N ALA A 13 -21.40 -5.88 19.71
CA ALA A 13 -22.10 -5.01 20.66
C ALA A 13 -21.89 -5.40 22.13
N LEU A 14 -21.46 -6.64 22.41
CA LEU A 14 -21.13 -7.10 23.77
C LEU A 14 -19.85 -6.45 24.32
N GLY A 15 -19.02 -5.83 23.48
CA GLY A 15 -17.84 -5.08 23.91
C GLY A 15 -16.91 -5.92 24.79
N THR A 16 -16.53 -5.38 25.96
CA THR A 16 -15.61 -6.03 26.90
C THR A 16 -16.13 -7.36 27.45
N ALA A 17 -17.44 -7.63 27.40
CA ALA A 17 -17.99 -8.92 27.81
C ALA A 17 -17.51 -10.08 26.92
N LEU A 18 -17.01 -9.81 25.71
CA LEU A 18 -16.36 -10.80 24.85
C LEU A 18 -15.05 -11.34 25.45
N GLN A 19 -14.38 -10.55 26.29
CA GLN A 19 -13.11 -10.90 26.96
C GLN A 19 -13.35 -11.53 28.35
N GLN A 20 -14.61 -11.72 28.75
CA GLN A 20 -14.93 -12.38 30.02
C GLN A 20 -14.55 -13.86 29.95
N ARG A 21 -13.76 -14.32 30.93
CA ARG A 21 -13.42 -15.74 31.08
C ARG A 21 -14.64 -16.54 31.55
N VAL A 22 -14.94 -17.62 30.84
CA VAL A 22 -16.03 -18.56 31.14
C VAL A 22 -15.50 -20.00 31.16
N PRO A 23 -16.20 -20.96 31.79
CA PRO A 23 -15.81 -22.37 31.75
C PRO A 23 -15.61 -22.85 30.32
N ASN A 24 -14.49 -23.54 30.07
CA ASN A 24 -14.13 -23.97 28.73
C ASN A 24 -14.68 -25.37 28.42
N PRO A 25 -15.64 -25.51 27.48
CA PRO A 25 -16.18 -26.81 27.09
C PRO A 25 -15.18 -27.70 26.35
N PHE A 26 -14.05 -27.14 25.89
CA PHE A 26 -13.00 -27.88 25.18
C PHE A 26 -11.90 -28.41 26.10
N PHE A 27 -11.90 -28.03 27.38
CA PHE A 27 -10.86 -28.42 28.32
C PHE A 27 -10.76 -29.95 28.45
N GLY A 28 -9.55 -30.48 28.34
CA GLY A 28 -9.27 -31.92 28.44
C GLY A 28 -9.60 -32.73 27.18
N ILE A 29 -10.09 -32.11 26.10
CA ILE A 29 -10.31 -32.76 24.80
C ILE A 29 -9.03 -32.64 23.95
N PRO A 30 -8.28 -33.72 23.69
CA PRO A 30 -7.00 -33.66 22.97
C PRO A 30 -7.12 -33.07 21.56
N GLU A 31 -8.22 -33.34 20.86
CA GLU A 31 -8.48 -32.88 19.49
C GLU A 31 -8.71 -31.36 19.41
N SER A 32 -8.98 -30.70 20.54
CA SER A 32 -9.18 -29.24 20.61
C SER A 32 -7.86 -28.45 20.64
N GLY A 33 -6.71 -29.12 20.57
CA GLY A 33 -5.39 -28.50 20.51
C GLY A 33 -5.15 -27.52 21.66
N GLU A 34 -4.70 -26.31 21.33
CA GLU A 34 -4.43 -25.25 22.33
C GLU A 34 -5.65 -24.88 23.18
N LEU A 35 -6.87 -25.02 22.63
CA LEU A 35 -8.09 -24.75 23.39
C LEU A 35 -8.33 -25.81 24.47
N GLY A 36 -7.76 -27.01 24.37
CA GLY A 36 -7.93 -28.07 25.35
C GLY A 36 -7.11 -27.91 26.63
N ILE A 37 -6.18 -26.95 26.68
CA ILE A 37 -5.16 -26.83 27.74
C ILE A 37 -5.67 -25.99 28.93
N SER A 38 -6.52 -24.99 28.69
CA SER A 38 -7.01 -24.07 29.72
C SER A 38 -8.40 -24.45 30.22
N GLN A 39 -8.63 -24.37 31.53
CA GLN A 39 -9.95 -24.60 32.14
C GLN A 39 -10.97 -23.50 31.81
N THR A 40 -10.50 -22.32 31.39
CA THR A 40 -11.35 -21.18 31.03
C THR A 40 -10.98 -20.63 29.66
N ILE A 41 -11.96 -20.01 29.00
CA ILE A 41 -11.84 -19.46 27.65
C ILE A 41 -12.56 -18.12 27.57
N ASP A 42 -12.16 -17.24 26.64
CA ASP A 42 -12.88 -15.99 26.43
C ASP A 42 -14.28 -16.27 25.85
N ARG A 43 -15.31 -15.61 26.40
CA ARG A 43 -16.69 -15.74 25.91
C ARG A 43 -16.79 -15.53 24.40
N GLY A 44 -16.01 -14.59 23.86
CA GLY A 44 -15.94 -14.32 22.43
C GLY A 44 -15.53 -15.54 21.61
N GLN A 45 -14.60 -16.38 22.08
CA GLN A 45 -14.20 -17.57 21.35
C GLN A 45 -15.34 -18.58 21.20
N LEU A 46 -16.25 -18.66 22.19
CA LEU A 46 -17.44 -19.51 22.12
C LEU A 46 -18.54 -18.96 21.19
N LEU A 47 -18.49 -17.68 20.85
CA LEU A 47 -19.46 -17.01 19.98
C LEU A 47 -19.02 -16.95 18.51
N ARG A 48 -17.88 -17.55 18.17
CA ARG A 48 -17.39 -17.65 16.78
C ARG A 48 -18.21 -18.70 15.99
N PRO A 49 -18.27 -18.64 14.65
CA PRO A 49 -18.97 -19.65 13.86
C PRO A 49 -18.43 -21.08 14.04
N PHE A 50 -17.13 -21.21 14.28
CA PHE A 50 -16.43 -22.47 14.57
C PHE A 50 -15.70 -22.35 15.92
N PRO A 51 -16.42 -22.43 17.07
CA PRO A 51 -15.85 -22.21 18.40
C PRO A 51 -14.69 -23.13 18.79
N GLN A 52 -14.67 -24.34 18.24
CA GLN A 52 -13.67 -25.37 18.49
C GLN A 52 -12.32 -25.11 17.78
N PHE A 53 -12.28 -24.13 16.86
CA PHE A 53 -11.07 -23.72 16.17
C PHE A 53 -10.74 -22.28 16.53
N ARG A 54 -9.44 -21.95 16.55
CA ARG A 54 -9.00 -20.54 16.59
C ARG A 54 -9.30 -19.89 15.24
N ASP A 55 -8.30 -19.42 14.51
CA ASP A 55 -8.56 -18.84 13.19
C ASP A 55 -8.77 -19.95 12.15
N VAL A 56 -9.80 -19.78 11.34
CA VAL A 56 -10.04 -20.63 10.15
C VAL A 56 -9.75 -19.76 8.95
N LEU A 57 -8.62 -20.01 8.31
CA LEU A 57 -8.07 -19.13 7.28
C LEU A 57 -8.39 -19.68 5.89
N MET A 58 -9.14 -18.91 5.13
CA MET A 58 -9.28 -19.11 3.70
C MET A 58 -8.04 -18.54 2.99
N VAL A 59 -7.32 -19.42 2.31
CA VAL A 59 -6.05 -19.12 1.64
C VAL A 59 -6.32 -18.77 0.17
N ARG A 60 -5.73 -17.67 -0.29
CA ARG A 60 -5.83 -17.16 -1.68
C ARG A 60 -7.28 -17.04 -2.21
N PRO A 61 -8.21 -16.41 -1.47
CA PRO A 61 -9.55 -16.21 -1.98
C PRO A 61 -9.56 -15.17 -3.11
N SER A 62 -10.27 -15.45 -4.20
CA SER A 62 -10.43 -14.52 -5.33
C SER A 62 -11.57 -13.51 -5.06
N LEU A 63 -11.39 -12.69 -4.01
CA LEU A 63 -12.37 -11.69 -3.56
C LEU A 63 -11.90 -10.24 -3.79
N GLY A 64 -10.74 -10.08 -4.40
CA GLY A 64 -10.16 -8.79 -4.74
C GLY A 64 -10.80 -8.19 -5.99
N PHE A 65 -11.05 -6.88 -5.97
CA PHE A 65 -11.40 -6.10 -7.13
C PHE A 65 -10.77 -4.70 -7.06
N GLY A 66 -10.54 -4.10 -8.23
CA GLY A 66 -9.94 -2.78 -8.36
C GLY A 66 -10.36 -2.07 -9.63
N ASN A 67 -10.12 -0.77 -9.67
CA ASN A 67 -10.41 0.10 -10.80
C ASN A 67 -9.26 1.10 -10.98
N TYR A 68 -8.76 1.20 -12.21
CA TYR A 68 -7.71 2.15 -12.59
C TYR A 68 -8.23 3.03 -13.73
N ASN A 69 -8.22 4.34 -13.51
CA ASN A 69 -8.58 5.33 -14.52
C ASN A 69 -7.41 6.27 -14.72
N SER A 70 -7.04 6.57 -15.97
CA SER A 70 -5.96 7.51 -16.24
C SER A 70 -6.17 8.34 -17.49
N LEU A 71 -5.49 9.49 -17.50
CA LEU A 71 -5.28 10.36 -18.63
C LEU A 71 -3.78 10.45 -18.87
N THR A 72 -3.33 10.16 -20.09
CA THR A 72 -1.93 10.31 -20.49
C THR A 72 -1.79 11.30 -21.63
N LEU A 73 -0.93 12.29 -21.43
CA LEU A 73 -0.53 13.27 -22.43
C LEU A 73 0.92 12.99 -22.85
N LYS A 74 1.19 13.03 -24.15
CA LYS A 74 2.52 12.84 -24.71
C LYS A 74 2.83 13.96 -25.69
N ALA A 75 3.98 14.59 -25.53
CA ALA A 75 4.56 15.52 -26.47
C ALA A 75 5.96 15.03 -26.87
N GLU A 76 6.25 15.07 -28.17
CA GLU A 76 7.55 14.65 -28.69
C GLU A 76 7.95 15.53 -29.86
N ARG A 77 9.18 16.04 -29.83
CA ARG A 77 9.75 16.83 -30.91
C ARG A 77 11.22 16.48 -31.06
N ARG A 78 11.64 16.22 -32.30
CA ARG A 78 13.03 16.21 -32.70
C ARG A 78 13.25 17.38 -33.65
N LEU A 79 14.33 18.13 -33.42
CA LEU A 79 14.71 19.25 -34.26
C LEU A 79 15.76 18.75 -35.26
N ASP A 80 15.35 18.69 -36.53
CA ASP A 80 16.21 18.19 -37.61
C ASP A 80 17.51 18.98 -37.68
N ASN A 81 18.61 18.28 -37.95
CA ASN A 81 19.96 18.83 -38.11
C ASN A 81 20.54 19.59 -36.89
N THR A 82 19.84 19.63 -35.75
CA THR A 82 20.37 20.24 -34.52
C THR A 82 20.98 19.23 -33.55
N GLY A 83 20.56 17.95 -33.65
CA GLY A 83 20.91 16.94 -32.64
C GLY A 83 20.12 17.07 -31.34
N ILE A 84 19.05 17.87 -31.33
CA ILE A 84 18.20 18.11 -30.16
C ILE A 84 16.87 17.36 -30.32
N GLY A 85 16.50 16.62 -29.29
CA GLY A 85 15.19 15.99 -29.16
C GLY A 85 14.62 16.19 -27.76
N LEU A 86 13.30 16.17 -27.65
CA LEU A 86 12.61 16.21 -26.37
C LEU A 86 11.36 15.34 -26.44
N ARG A 87 11.23 14.46 -25.46
CA ARG A 87 9.99 13.74 -25.18
C ARG A 87 9.53 14.08 -23.76
N VAL A 88 8.26 14.41 -23.63
CA VAL A 88 7.59 14.60 -22.34
C VAL A 88 6.34 13.75 -22.32
N SER A 89 6.17 12.95 -21.27
CA SER A 89 4.91 12.28 -20.99
C SER A 89 4.42 12.62 -19.60
N TYR A 90 3.12 12.81 -19.47
CA TYR A 90 2.46 13.07 -18.21
C TYR A 90 1.26 12.15 -18.08
N THR A 91 1.17 11.46 -16.94
CA THR A 91 0.06 10.59 -16.60
C THR A 91 -0.57 11.09 -15.31
N PHE A 92 -1.87 11.35 -15.39
CA PHE A 92 -2.74 11.57 -14.25
C PHE A 92 -3.59 10.32 -14.07
N ALA A 93 -3.52 9.68 -12.90
CA ALA A 93 -4.21 8.40 -12.68
C ALA A 93 -4.86 8.32 -11.31
N LYS A 94 -5.90 7.50 -11.19
CA LYS A 94 -6.52 7.12 -9.92
C LYS A 94 -6.75 5.62 -9.91
N MET A 95 -6.16 4.96 -8.92
CA MET A 95 -6.29 3.54 -8.65
C MET A 95 -7.01 3.31 -7.33
N LEU A 96 -8.10 2.56 -7.38
CA LEU A 96 -8.87 2.12 -6.23
C LEU A 96 -8.87 0.60 -6.18
N ASP A 97 -8.70 0.01 -5.00
CA ASP A 97 -8.81 -1.43 -4.78
C ASP A 97 -9.30 -1.73 -3.37
N ASN A 98 -9.69 -2.98 -3.14
CA ASN A 98 -9.98 -3.52 -1.82
C ASN A 98 -8.88 -4.47 -1.31
N TYR A 99 -7.65 -4.33 -1.81
CA TYR A 99 -6.57 -5.27 -1.53
C TYR A 99 -6.01 -5.02 -0.12
N PHE A 100 -5.85 -6.09 0.65
CA PHE A 100 -5.21 -6.10 1.97
C PHE A 100 -4.09 -7.15 1.96
N GLY A 101 -3.06 -6.93 2.77
CA GLY A 101 -1.81 -7.69 2.69
C GLY A 101 -0.99 -7.39 1.44
N ASP A 102 -1.12 -6.17 0.95
CA ASP A 102 -0.37 -5.65 -0.18
C ASP A 102 0.78 -4.77 0.33
N SER A 103 1.83 -4.64 -0.46
CA SER A 103 3.00 -3.82 -0.14
C SER A 103 3.44 -3.03 -1.36
N SER A 104 3.87 -1.80 -1.11
CA SER A 104 4.51 -0.93 -2.08
C SER A 104 5.92 -0.59 -1.62
N PHE A 105 6.67 0.12 -2.45
CA PHE A 105 8.01 0.60 -2.09
C PHE A 105 8.00 1.53 -0.85
N TYR A 106 6.90 2.24 -0.61
CA TYR A 106 6.80 3.28 0.42
C TYR A 106 5.92 2.91 1.62
N GLY A 107 5.35 1.70 1.65
CA GLY A 107 4.50 1.28 2.76
C GLY A 107 3.83 -0.08 2.53
N GLN A 108 3.37 -0.68 3.63
CA GLN A 108 2.64 -1.95 3.63
C GLN A 108 1.19 -1.70 4.04
N ARG A 109 0.28 -2.58 3.64
CA ARG A 109 -1.08 -2.69 4.18
C ARG A 109 -1.13 -3.93 5.05
N ALA A 110 -1.85 -3.85 6.16
CA ALA A 110 -2.04 -5.01 7.03
C ALA A 110 -2.59 -6.21 6.24
N ALA A 111 -2.08 -7.40 6.53
CA ALA A 111 -2.45 -8.65 5.87
C ALA A 111 -3.82 -9.22 6.25
N ILE A 112 -4.62 -8.42 6.95
CA ILE A 112 -5.89 -8.79 7.54
C ILE A 112 -6.87 -7.65 7.21
N ALA A 113 -8.07 -7.99 6.75
CA ALA A 113 -9.13 -7.01 6.53
C ALA A 113 -9.75 -6.58 7.87
N LEU A 114 -10.30 -5.35 7.94
CA LEU A 114 -11.09 -4.89 9.08
C LEU A 114 -12.32 -5.78 9.32
N ASP A 115 -12.96 -6.18 8.22
CA ASP A 115 -14.18 -6.98 8.20
C ASP A 115 -14.04 -8.11 7.17
N ASN A 116 -13.76 -9.32 7.65
CA ASN A 116 -13.59 -10.52 6.82
C ASN A 116 -14.90 -10.96 6.16
N TYR A 117 -16.06 -10.53 6.68
CA TYR A 117 -17.37 -10.81 6.08
C TYR A 117 -17.74 -9.82 4.99
N ASN A 118 -17.16 -8.62 5.00
CA ASN A 118 -17.43 -7.59 4.01
C ASN A 118 -16.15 -6.87 3.54
N LEU A 119 -15.44 -7.53 2.63
CA LEU A 119 -14.23 -6.99 2.00
C LEU A 119 -14.49 -5.78 1.10
N ARG A 120 -15.75 -5.40 0.81
CA ARG A 120 -16.02 -4.13 0.11
C ARG A 120 -15.67 -2.92 0.98
N ARG A 121 -15.62 -3.08 2.30
CA ARG A 121 -15.20 -2.04 3.25
C ARG A 121 -13.70 -1.73 3.19
N GLU A 122 -12.92 -2.59 2.52
CA GLU A 122 -11.52 -2.34 2.22
C GLU A 122 -11.33 -1.47 0.98
N TYR A 123 -12.39 -1.19 0.22
CA TYR A 123 -12.29 -0.44 -1.03
C TYR A 123 -11.90 1.01 -0.79
N GLY A 124 -10.71 1.38 -1.27
CA GLY A 124 -10.13 2.69 -1.08
C GLY A 124 -8.99 2.94 -2.04
N LEU A 125 -8.19 3.98 -1.77
CA LEU A 125 -7.04 4.31 -2.59
C LEU A 125 -6.00 3.18 -2.55
N SER A 126 -5.59 2.68 -3.71
CA SER A 126 -4.59 1.63 -3.81
C SER A 126 -3.27 2.06 -3.19
N LEU A 127 -2.52 1.13 -2.58
CA LEU A 127 -1.14 1.38 -2.20
C LEU A 127 -0.23 1.69 -3.40
N HIS A 128 -0.67 1.37 -4.61
CA HIS A 128 0.06 1.61 -5.84
C HIS A 128 -0.48 2.82 -6.60
N ASP A 129 -1.33 3.66 -5.99
CA ASP A 129 -1.83 4.89 -6.62
C ASP A 129 -0.70 5.91 -6.77
N VAL A 130 -0.20 6.06 -7.99
CA VAL A 130 0.67 7.18 -8.37
C VAL A 130 -0.18 8.19 -9.12
N ARG A 131 -0.66 9.20 -8.37
CA ARG A 131 -1.62 10.19 -8.88
C ARG A 131 -1.09 11.00 -10.05
N HIS A 132 0.13 11.50 -9.95
CA HIS A 132 0.80 12.26 -10.99
C HIS A 132 2.16 11.64 -11.28
N ARG A 133 2.44 11.36 -12.55
CA ARG A 133 3.74 10.92 -13.02
C ARG A 133 4.11 11.67 -14.29
N MET A 134 5.27 12.31 -14.28
CA MET A 134 5.85 13.01 -15.41
C MET A 134 7.21 12.41 -15.75
N ILE A 135 7.45 12.14 -17.03
CA ILE A 135 8.74 11.69 -17.54
C ILE A 135 9.20 12.70 -18.59
N ILE A 136 10.40 13.24 -18.41
CA ILE A 136 11.05 14.17 -19.32
C ILE A 136 12.34 13.50 -19.81
N ALA A 137 12.46 13.35 -21.12
CA ALA A 137 13.58 12.70 -21.78
C ALA A 137 14.09 13.58 -22.93
N PRO A 138 15.02 14.52 -22.66
CA PRO A 138 15.72 15.23 -23.71
C PRO A 138 16.82 14.35 -24.32
N LEU A 139 17.17 14.65 -25.56
CA LEU A 139 18.30 14.10 -26.30
C LEU A 139 19.12 15.28 -26.81
N LEU A 140 20.41 15.29 -26.53
CA LEU A 140 21.32 16.36 -26.90
C LEU A 140 22.60 15.75 -27.46
N ASP A 141 22.84 15.93 -28.76
CA ASP A 141 24.16 15.65 -29.33
C ASP A 141 25.18 16.64 -28.75
N LEU A 142 26.33 16.14 -28.32
CA LEU A 142 27.38 17.00 -27.78
C LEU A 142 27.95 17.91 -28.89
N PRO A 143 28.32 19.15 -28.54
CA PRO A 143 28.88 20.12 -29.47
C PRO A 143 30.37 19.86 -29.81
N PHE A 144 30.82 18.60 -29.78
CA PHE A 144 32.21 18.20 -30.01
C PHE A 144 32.38 17.38 -31.29
N GLY A 145 33.55 17.54 -31.92
CA GLY A 145 33.95 16.79 -33.12
C GLY A 145 33.64 17.49 -34.44
N ARG A 146 33.78 16.77 -35.54
CA ARG A 146 33.74 17.33 -36.90
C ARG A 146 32.34 17.83 -37.25
N GLY A 147 32.24 19.07 -37.73
CA GLY A 147 30.97 19.71 -38.05
C GLY A 147 30.19 20.27 -36.84
N LYS A 148 30.81 20.30 -35.65
CA LYS A 148 30.26 20.89 -34.42
C LYS A 148 31.10 22.08 -33.94
N PRO A 149 30.61 22.90 -32.99
CA PRO A 149 31.27 24.15 -32.60
C PRO A 149 32.62 23.98 -31.87
N TRP A 150 32.85 22.88 -31.13
CA TRP A 150 33.99 22.72 -30.23
C TRP A 150 34.79 21.44 -30.50
N ALA A 151 36.04 21.39 -30.03
CA ALA A 151 36.94 20.23 -30.12
C ALA A 151 37.01 19.57 -31.53
N THR A 152 37.12 20.38 -32.57
CA THR A 152 37.03 19.96 -33.98
C THR A 152 38.32 19.33 -34.55
N GLY A 153 39.40 19.29 -33.77
CA GLY A 153 40.67 18.70 -34.17
C GLY A 153 40.62 17.16 -34.23
N PRO A 154 41.61 16.49 -34.86
CA PRO A 154 41.61 15.04 -35.07
C PRO A 154 41.53 14.23 -33.77
N ILE A 155 42.10 14.76 -32.69
CA ILE A 155 42.08 14.15 -31.36
C ILE A 155 40.70 14.34 -30.70
N GLY A 156 40.13 15.55 -30.76
CA GLY A 156 38.80 15.83 -30.21
C GLY A 156 37.70 15.05 -30.92
N ASP A 157 37.77 14.96 -32.25
CA ASP A 157 36.83 14.18 -33.06
C ASP A 157 36.89 12.67 -32.75
N ARG A 158 38.09 12.11 -32.57
CA ARG A 158 38.26 10.69 -32.23
C ARG A 158 37.85 10.34 -30.81
N LEU A 159 38.04 11.24 -29.85
CA LEU A 159 37.82 10.94 -28.43
C LEU A 159 36.41 11.28 -27.96
N ILE A 160 35.86 12.40 -28.42
CA ILE A 160 34.59 12.96 -27.90
C ILE A 160 33.62 13.39 -29.02
N GLY A 161 33.95 13.14 -30.28
CA GLY A 161 33.06 13.40 -31.42
C GLY A 161 31.90 12.41 -31.50
N GLY A 162 30.73 12.90 -31.92
CA GLY A 162 29.55 12.06 -32.20
C GLY A 162 28.80 11.54 -30.96
N TRP A 163 29.23 11.91 -29.75
CA TRP A 163 28.56 11.54 -28.51
C TRP A 163 27.23 12.28 -28.34
N ASN A 164 26.28 11.65 -27.66
CA ASN A 164 25.03 12.27 -27.25
C ASN A 164 24.73 12.00 -25.77
N ILE A 165 23.89 12.86 -25.20
CA ILE A 165 23.41 12.79 -23.82
C ILE A 165 21.90 12.69 -23.86
N SER A 166 21.34 11.71 -23.16
CA SER A 166 19.89 11.46 -23.12
C SER A 166 19.42 11.10 -21.70
N PRO A 167 19.34 12.07 -20.77
CA PRO A 167 18.87 11.79 -19.43
C PRO A 167 17.38 11.46 -19.45
N VAL A 168 16.93 10.68 -18.46
CA VAL A 168 15.51 10.43 -18.22
C VAL A 168 15.19 10.90 -16.81
N ILE A 169 14.38 11.94 -16.73
CA ILE A 169 13.98 12.58 -15.48
C ILE A 169 12.55 12.17 -15.18
N THR A 170 12.32 11.58 -14.01
CA THR A 170 10.99 11.17 -13.56
C THR A 170 10.58 11.94 -12.33
N PHE A 171 9.44 12.63 -12.40
CA PHE A 171 8.77 13.23 -11.26
C PHE A 171 7.49 12.44 -10.99
N GLN A 172 7.24 12.08 -9.73
CA GLN A 172 5.98 11.44 -9.38
C GLN A 172 5.56 11.81 -7.97
N THR A 173 4.25 11.80 -7.72
CA THR A 173 3.73 11.85 -6.35
C THR A 173 4.09 10.57 -5.59
N GLY A 174 4.17 10.70 -4.27
CA GLY A 174 4.28 9.53 -3.39
C GLY A 174 3.05 8.62 -3.50
N MET A 175 3.23 7.39 -3.02
CA MET A 175 2.17 6.41 -2.88
C MET A 175 1.42 6.62 -1.54
N PRO A 176 0.15 6.20 -1.45
CA PRO A 176 -0.63 6.36 -0.21
C PRO A 176 -0.03 5.57 0.95
N ALA A 177 -0.03 6.17 2.13
CA ALA A 177 0.31 5.48 3.36
C ALA A 177 -0.93 4.77 3.93
N SER A 178 -0.76 3.52 4.36
CA SER A 178 -1.77 2.80 5.11
C SER A 178 -1.50 2.96 6.61
N ILE A 179 -2.56 3.23 7.38
CA ILE A 179 -2.49 3.39 8.84
C ILE A 179 -3.38 2.32 9.46
N TRP A 180 -2.81 1.55 10.38
CA TRP A 180 -3.53 0.54 11.16
C TRP A 180 -2.88 0.37 12.52
N GLN A 181 -3.63 -0.25 13.43
CA GLN A 181 -3.15 -0.61 14.75
C GLN A 181 -2.84 -2.11 14.78
N ASN A 182 -1.66 -2.47 15.29
CA ASN A 182 -1.28 -3.88 15.47
C ASN A 182 -2.02 -4.54 16.64
N ASN A 183 -2.34 -3.78 17.68
CA ASN A 183 -3.02 -4.31 18.86
C ASN A 183 -4.55 -4.24 18.68
N ASN A 184 -5.26 -5.34 18.92
CA ASN A 184 -6.72 -5.36 18.89
C ASN A 184 -7.27 -5.06 20.29
N ASN A 185 -7.47 -3.79 20.60
CA ASN A 185 -7.95 -3.38 21.92
C ASN A 185 -9.46 -3.64 22.13
N ALA A 186 -10.23 -3.91 21.06
CA ALA A 186 -11.66 -4.16 21.15
C ALA A 186 -12.01 -5.65 21.33
N GLY A 187 -11.01 -6.55 21.29
CA GLY A 187 -11.25 -7.99 21.44
C GLY A 187 -12.18 -8.56 20.36
N THR A 188 -12.16 -8.01 19.15
CA THR A 188 -13.08 -8.39 18.06
C THR A 188 -12.79 -9.79 17.48
N LEU A 189 -11.75 -10.49 17.99
CA LEU A 189 -11.32 -11.84 17.58
C LEU A 189 -11.34 -12.03 16.05
N GLY A 190 -10.89 -10.98 15.36
CA GLY A 190 -10.91 -10.86 13.93
C GLY A 190 -10.66 -9.40 13.52
N GLY A 191 -9.94 -9.24 12.41
CA GLY A 191 -9.62 -7.95 11.82
C GLY A 191 -8.59 -7.10 12.56
N ILE A 192 -8.00 -6.16 11.83
CA ILE A 192 -7.17 -5.09 12.37
C ILE A 192 -7.98 -3.82 12.56
N GLN A 193 -7.66 -3.05 13.58
CA GLN A 193 -8.32 -1.78 13.84
C GLN A 193 -7.67 -0.67 13.02
N ARG A 194 -8.48 0.28 12.57
CA ARG A 194 -8.02 1.53 11.95
C ARG A 194 -8.50 2.70 12.79
N PRO A 195 -7.65 3.73 12.97
CA PRO A 195 -8.06 4.92 13.69
C PRO A 195 -9.18 5.62 12.93
N ASN A 196 -10.14 6.16 13.67
CA ASN A 196 -11.13 7.07 13.12
C ASN A 196 -10.49 8.46 12.95
N LEU A 197 -10.85 9.15 11.87
CA LEU A 197 -10.51 10.57 11.73
C LEU A 197 -11.33 11.37 12.75
N VAL A 198 -10.66 12.09 13.64
CA VAL A 198 -11.33 12.97 14.60
C VAL A 198 -11.62 14.31 13.90
N PRO A 199 -12.89 14.72 13.76
CA PRO A 199 -13.21 15.99 13.12
C PRO A 199 -12.56 17.17 13.84
N GLY A 200 -11.95 18.09 13.09
CA GLY A 200 -11.32 19.31 13.62
C GLY A 200 -9.89 19.13 14.15
N VAL A 201 -9.33 17.91 14.13
CA VAL A 201 -7.92 17.67 14.43
C VAL A 201 -7.12 17.61 13.13
N ASP A 202 -6.11 18.47 12.98
CA ASP A 202 -5.21 18.43 11.83
C ASP A 202 -4.34 17.17 11.89
N LEU A 203 -4.30 16.43 10.77
CA LEU A 203 -3.45 15.26 10.61
C LEU A 203 -1.97 15.64 10.48
N CYS A 204 -1.70 16.88 10.05
CA CYS A 204 -0.38 17.44 9.93
C CYS A 204 -0.01 18.17 11.23
N THR A 205 0.86 17.56 12.02
CA THR A 205 1.49 18.27 13.14
C THR A 205 2.46 19.32 12.58
N THR A 206 2.22 20.60 12.91
CA THR A 206 3.12 21.71 12.59
C THR A 206 4.39 21.63 13.44
N GLY A 207 5.53 22.11 12.91
CA GLY A 207 6.80 22.16 13.63
C GLY A 207 7.93 21.42 12.90
N GLY A 208 9.15 21.55 13.43
CA GLY A 208 10.33 20.89 12.85
C GLY A 208 10.27 19.37 13.02
N ILE A 209 10.91 18.61 12.12
CA ILE A 209 10.95 17.13 12.16
C ILE A 209 11.36 16.59 13.54
N THR A 210 12.29 17.25 14.22
CA THR A 210 12.76 16.88 15.57
C THR A 210 11.68 17.03 16.65
N GLN A 211 10.77 18.00 16.51
CA GLN A 211 9.63 18.16 17.42
C GLN A 211 8.55 17.10 17.19
N ARG A 212 8.52 16.48 16.00
CA ARG A 212 7.53 15.46 15.61
C ARG A 212 7.93 14.04 16.02
N LEU A 213 9.19 13.79 16.36
CA LEU A 213 9.71 12.47 16.74
C LEU A 213 9.51 12.10 18.22
N ASN A 214 9.18 13.07 19.07
CA ASN A 214 9.10 12.89 20.54
C ASN A 214 7.67 13.04 21.11
N ASN A 215 6.63 12.85 20.30
CA ASN A 215 5.23 12.84 20.77
C ASN A 215 4.62 11.45 20.68
#